data_AF-A0A3S1J6I6-F1
#
_entry.id   AF-A0A3S1J6I6-F1
#
_cell.length_a   1.000
_cell.length_b   1.000
_cell.length_c   1.000
_cell.angle_alpha   90.00
_cell.angle_beta   90.00
_cell.angle_gamma   90.00
#
_symmetry.space_group_name_H-M   'P 1'
#
loop_
_entity.id
_entity.type
_entity.pdbx_description
1 polymer ?
#
loop_
_entity_poly.entity_id
_entity_poly.type
_entity_poly.pdbx_seq_one_letter_code
_entity_poly.pdbx_strand_id
1 'polypeptide(L)' 'VEEMAEFIRVDSLGFLSIDGLYRAVGEAGRANEQPQFCDACFTGQYPTRLADFEGSDNVRTLSLLAAGGA' A
#
# COMPACT_ATOMS: atom_id res chain seq x y z
N VAL A 1 -5.65 -14.38 -8.18
CA VAL A 1 -4.21 -14.77 -8.20
C VAL A 1 -3.83 -15.45 -9.52
N GLU A 2 -4.80 -16.08 -10.15
CA GLU A 2 -4.78 -16.79 -11.42
C GLU A 2 -4.22 -15.91 -12.54
N GLU A 3 -4.71 -14.68 -12.71
CA GLU A 3 -4.17 -13.74 -13.71
C GLU A 3 -2.67 -13.48 -13.54
N MET A 4 -2.19 -13.35 -12.29
CA MET A 4 -0.76 -13.17 -12.02
C MET A 4 0.03 -14.43 -12.37
N ALA A 5 -0.50 -15.61 -12.05
CA ALA A 5 0.12 -16.90 -12.35
C ALA A 5 0.23 -17.13 -13.86
N GLU A 6 -0.83 -16.82 -14.62
CA GLU A 6 -0.83 -16.86 -16.08
C GLU A 6 0.18 -15.88 -16.68
N PHE A 7 0.22 -14.65 -16.18
CA PHE A 7 1.12 -13.60 -16.65
C PHE A 7 2.60 -14.00 -16.51
N ILE A 8 2.99 -14.56 -15.36
CA ILE A 8 4.37 -14.98 -15.09
C ILE A 8 4.68 -16.41 -15.55
N ARG A 9 3.70 -17.14 -16.10
CA ARG A 9 3.82 -18.50 -16.67
C ARG A 9 4.32 -19.55 -15.69
N VAL A 10 3.67 -19.69 -14.55
CA VAL A 10 3.96 -20.73 -13.54
C VAL A 10 2.83 -21.74 -13.42
N ASP A 11 3.16 -22.99 -13.07
CA ASP A 11 2.16 -24.05 -12.85
C ASP A 11 1.28 -23.80 -11.63
N SER A 12 1.82 -23.11 -10.62
CA SER A 12 1.10 -22.75 -9.40
C SER A 12 1.65 -21.48 -8.78
N LEU A 13 0.77 -20.69 -8.15
CA LEU A 13 1.11 -19.50 -7.38
C LEU A 13 0.26 -19.47 -6.11
N GLY A 14 0.89 -19.13 -4.98
CA GLY A 14 0.21 -18.95 -3.70
C GLY A 14 0.83 -17.80 -2.91
N PHE A 15 -0.01 -16.99 -2.29
CA PHE A 15 0.42 -15.99 -1.33
C PHE A 15 0.38 -16.55 0.09
N LEU A 16 1.31 -16.11 0.94
CA LEU A 16 1.16 -16.31 2.37
C LEU A 16 -0.08 -15.56 2.86
N SER A 17 -0.80 -16.14 3.82
CA SER A 17 -1.79 -15.38 4.58
C SER A 17 -1.09 -14.33 5.43
N ILE A 18 -1.82 -13.27 5.81
CA ILE A 18 -1.29 -12.25 6.71
C ILE A 18 -0.83 -12.87 8.04
N ASP A 19 -1.64 -13.74 8.65
CA ASP A 19 -1.21 -14.44 9.88
C ASP A 19 0.01 -15.34 9.64
N GLY A 20 0.13 -15.95 8.47
CA GLY A 20 1.30 -16.73 8.07
C GLY A 20 2.56 -15.86 7.98
N LEU A 21 2.46 -14.64 7.47
CA LEU A 21 3.53 -13.66 7.43
C LEU A 21 3.99 -13.27 8.85
N TYR A 22 3.05 -12.95 9.75
CA TYR A 22 3.37 -12.60 11.15
C TYR A 22 4.09 -13.74 11.87
N ARG A 23 3.61 -14.98 11.68
CA ARG A 23 4.28 -16.19 12.18
C ARG A 23 5.70 -16.36 11.65
N ALA A 24 5.91 -16.09 10.37
CA ALA A 24 7.23 -16.24 9.74
C ALA A 24 8.26 -15.25 10.31
N VAL A 25 7.82 -14.09 10.80
CA VAL A 25 8.69 -13.06 11.41
C VAL A 25 8.77 -13.14 12.93
N GLY A 26 8.18 -14.16 13.56
CA GLY A 26 8.34 -14.45 14.99
C GLY A 26 7.16 -14.05 15.89
N GLU A 27 6.07 -13.55 15.33
CA GLU A 27 4.85 -13.22 16.08
C GLU A 27 3.86 -14.40 16.09
N ALA A 28 3.00 -14.50 17.11
CA ALA A 28 1.96 -15.54 17.14
C ALA A 28 0.88 -15.35 16.04
N GLY A 29 0.63 -14.10 15.66
CA GLY A 29 -0.37 -13.67 14.68
C GLY A 29 -0.50 -12.15 14.68
N ARG A 30 -1.40 -11.60 13.85
CA ARG A 30 -1.62 -10.15 13.78
C ARG A 30 -2.60 -9.66 14.84
N ALA A 31 -2.23 -8.61 15.58
CA ALA A 31 -3.18 -7.84 16.39
C ALA A 31 -3.98 -6.88 15.49
N ASN A 32 -5.25 -7.17 15.24
CA ASN A 32 -6.02 -6.48 14.20
C ASN A 32 -6.27 -4.98 14.45
N GLU A 33 -6.45 -4.58 15.70
CA GLU A 33 -6.70 -3.18 16.06
C GLU A 33 -5.41 -2.34 16.09
N GLN A 34 -4.29 -2.97 16.47
CA GLN A 34 -2.99 -2.32 16.64
C GLN A 34 -1.89 -3.29 16.16
N PRO A 35 -1.67 -3.40 14.83
CA PRO A 35 -0.75 -4.38 14.27
C PRO A 35 0.70 -4.12 14.72
N GLN A 36 1.46 -5.19 14.98
CA GLN A 36 2.85 -5.08 15.45
C GLN A 36 3.79 -4.48 14.39
N PHE A 37 3.47 -4.65 13.11
CA PHE A 37 4.25 -4.14 11.98
C PHE A 37 3.38 -3.35 11.01
N CYS A 38 4.02 -2.51 10.18
CA CYS A 38 3.33 -1.92 9.05
C CYS A 38 3.11 -2.98 7.95
N ASP A 39 1.85 -3.32 7.70
CA ASP A 39 1.44 -4.28 6.66
C ASP A 39 0.46 -3.67 5.64
N ALA A 40 0.41 -2.33 5.57
CA ALA A 40 -0.56 -1.59 4.78
C ALA A 40 -0.45 -1.86 3.26
N CYS A 41 0.72 -2.27 2.75
CA CYS A 41 0.87 -2.70 1.36
C CYS A 41 0.04 -3.94 1.01
N PHE A 42 -0.37 -4.73 2.01
CA PHE A 42 -1.22 -5.90 1.85
C PHE A 42 -2.66 -5.66 2.35
N THR A 43 -2.83 -4.90 3.42
CA THR A 43 -4.13 -4.70 4.11
C THR A 43 -4.84 -3.40 3.73
N GLY A 44 -4.11 -2.42 3.19
CA GLY A 44 -4.58 -1.04 3.01
C GLY A 44 -4.73 -0.23 4.31
N GLN A 45 -4.46 -0.83 5.48
CA GLN A 45 -4.65 -0.18 6.79
C GLN A 45 -3.43 0.66 7.17
N TYR A 46 -3.27 1.81 6.53
CA TYR A 46 -2.20 2.76 6.87
C TYR A 46 -2.45 3.41 8.25
N PRO A 47 -1.39 3.63 9.06
CA PRO A 47 -1.51 4.33 10.34
C PRO A 47 -1.68 5.85 10.18
N THR A 48 -1.67 6.35 8.94
CA THR A 48 -1.81 7.76 8.57
C THR A 48 -2.81 7.90 7.43
N ARG A 49 -3.39 9.09 7.29
CA ARG A 49 -4.24 9.44 6.14
C ARG A 49 -3.45 9.41 4.83
N LEU A 50 -4.11 9.02 3.75
CA LEU A 50 -3.54 9.01 2.41
C LEU A 50 -3.89 10.32 1.69
N ALA A 51 -3.20 11.41 2.05
CA ALA A 51 -3.52 12.76 1.57
C ALA A 51 -3.50 12.90 0.02
N ASP A 52 -2.73 12.06 -0.65
CA ASP A 52 -2.64 11.94 -2.11
C ASP A 52 -3.84 11.22 -2.74
N PHE A 53 -4.48 10.30 -2.01
CA PHE A 53 -5.72 9.64 -2.42
C PHE A 53 -6.98 10.39 -1.99
N GLU A 54 -6.94 11.07 -0.84
CA GLU A 54 -8.08 11.77 -0.24
C GLU A 54 -8.28 13.20 -0.77
N GLY A 55 -7.23 13.83 -1.32
CA GLY A 55 -7.29 15.21 -1.83
C GLY A 55 -7.67 15.29 -3.31
N SER A 56 -8.63 16.14 -3.66
CA SER A 56 -9.02 16.45 -5.05
C SER A 56 -8.00 17.30 -5.83
N ASP A 57 -6.94 17.78 -5.16
CA ASP A 57 -6.12 18.90 -5.65
C ASP A 57 -4.61 18.53 -5.72
N ASN A 58 -4.29 17.38 -6.30
CA ASN A 58 -2.91 17.02 -6.66
C ASN A 58 -2.37 17.80 -7.88
N VAL A 59 -3.21 18.63 -8.51
CA VAL A 59 -2.81 19.58 -9.56
C VAL A 59 -2.68 20.99 -8.96
N ARG A 60 -1.48 21.33 -8.48
CA ARG A 60 -1.18 22.73 -8.11
C ARG A 60 -0.86 23.51 -9.38
N THR A 61 -1.80 24.32 -9.86
CA THR A 61 -1.55 25.26 -10.97
C THR A 61 -0.49 26.27 -10.53
N LEU A 62 0.71 26.15 -11.10
CA LEU A 62 1.85 27.06 -10.90
C LEU A 62 1.61 28.41 -11.58
N SER A 63 0.62 29.18 -11.13
CA SER A 63 0.30 30.50 -11.71
C SER A 63 1.17 31.66 -11.18
N LEU A 64 2.16 31.43 -10.30
CA LEU A 64 2.91 32.51 -9.68
C LEU A 64 4.28 32.88 -10.31
N LEU A 65 4.73 32.18 -11.35
CA LEU A 65 5.97 32.54 -12.06
C LEU A 65 5.75 33.42 -13.30
N ALA A 66 4.49 33.69 -13.67
CA ALA A 66 4.16 34.54 -14.82
C ALA A 66 4.11 36.05 -14.50
N ALA A 67 4.14 36.43 -13.21
CA ALA A 67 3.95 37.83 -12.78
C ALA A 67 5.25 38.56 -12.40
N GLY A 68 6.43 37.92 -12.55
CA GLY A 68 7.72 38.47 -12.12
C GLY A 68 8.63 39.00 -13.25
N GLY A 69 8.13 39.06 -14.49
CA GLY A 69 8.89 39.57 -15.64
C GLY A 69 8.30 40.87 -16.17
N ALA A 70 8.55 41.97 -15.48
CA ALA A 70 8.36 43.34 -15.97
C ALA A 70 9.59 44.17 -15.60
#